data_AF-A0A2R2MLW4-F1
#
_entry.id   AF-A0A2R2MLW4-F1
#
_cell.length_a   1.000
_cell.length_b   1.000
_cell.length_c   1.000
_cell.angle_alpha   90.00
_cell.angle_beta   90.00
_cell.angle_gamma   90.00
#
_symmetry.space_group_name_H-M   'P 1'
#
loop_
_entity.id
_entity.type
_entity.pdbx_description
1 polymer ?
#
loop_
_entity_poly.entity_id
_entity_poly.type
_entity_poly.pdbx_seq_one_letter_code
_entity_poly.pdbx_strand_id
1 'polypeptide(L)'
;MHDAYEPAPILEKLPLSIESIASYEDVLLVGTKQGHLLVYSVKSTGSETRFDVSLERSNKSFSRKPIQQLSAVPECSVLISLSDNTVSVHDLTVFNQITCVKKTAGASLFAIDLQKETSLTGDVKHTLRMCVAVRRKLQLFYWKNRDFYELQIDLSVPDIPKAMAWCKDSICVGFKRDYFLIKVESGDLKELFPTGARMEPLVTKLSEDRLALQRDDMSVFINSEGNPVLKYGLNWSDIPAIMEHHPPYILAVLPKYIEIRTISPRTLIQQIELNKPKFICKGSHVYVASSNYVWRLAPIPITRQIGQLLAQKEFELALVLA
;
A
#
# COMPACT_ATOMS: atom_id res chain seq x y z
N MET A 1 -12.07 20.55 -13.45
CA MET A 1 -11.06 19.49 -13.28
C MET A 1 -9.72 20.18 -13.14
N HIS A 2 -9.01 19.93 -12.05
CA HIS A 2 -7.71 20.53 -11.75
C HIS A 2 -6.67 19.42 -11.68
N ASP A 3 -5.41 19.76 -11.90
CA ASP A 3 -4.34 18.75 -11.88
C ASP A 3 -3.85 18.58 -10.44
N ALA A 4 -3.89 17.34 -9.94
CA ALA A 4 -3.38 16.99 -8.62
C ALA A 4 -1.95 16.46 -8.68
N TYR A 5 -1.62 15.75 -9.75
CA TYR A 5 -0.29 15.18 -9.97
C TYR A 5 0.17 15.38 -11.41
N GLU A 6 1.48 15.44 -11.58
CA GLU A 6 2.15 15.35 -12.87
C GLU A 6 2.96 14.03 -12.91
N PRO A 7 2.71 13.14 -13.89
CA PRO A 7 3.43 11.88 -13.99
C PRO A 7 4.83 12.11 -14.60
N ALA A 8 5.86 11.66 -13.90
CA ALA A 8 7.22 11.68 -14.42
C ALA A 8 7.74 10.24 -14.62
N PRO A 9 8.19 9.86 -15.83
CA PRO A 9 8.81 8.55 -16.03
C PRO A 9 10.13 8.48 -15.25
N ILE A 10 10.31 7.41 -14.47
CA ILE A 10 11.51 7.14 -13.66
C ILE A 10 12.30 6.00 -14.27
N LEU A 11 11.63 4.91 -14.62
CA LEU A 11 12.21 3.76 -15.29
C LEU A 11 11.40 3.46 -16.55
N GLU A 12 12.09 3.28 -17.67
CA GLU A 12 11.47 2.93 -18.94
C GLU A 12 12.09 1.66 -19.51
N LYS A 13 11.23 0.75 -19.99
CA LYS A 13 11.64 -0.48 -20.69
C LYS A 13 12.65 -1.30 -19.88
N LEU A 14 12.42 -1.43 -18.56
CA LEU A 14 13.23 -2.29 -17.71
C LEU A 14 13.27 -3.71 -18.30
N PRO A 15 14.45 -4.33 -18.47
CA PRO A 15 14.56 -5.68 -19.06
C PRO A 15 14.05 -6.79 -18.12
N LEU A 16 13.89 -6.47 -16.84
CA LEU A 16 13.32 -7.37 -15.82
C LEU A 16 11.85 -7.05 -15.61
N SER A 17 11.06 -8.08 -15.27
CA SER A 17 9.63 -7.90 -15.01
C SER A 17 9.44 -7.49 -13.55
N ILE A 18 8.84 -6.33 -13.33
CA ILE A 18 8.46 -5.83 -12.00
C ILE A 18 7.33 -6.71 -11.46
N GLU A 19 7.46 -7.11 -10.19
CA GLU A 19 6.48 -7.93 -9.45
C GLU A 19 5.98 -7.19 -8.20
N SER A 20 6.83 -6.36 -7.58
CA SER A 20 6.45 -5.50 -6.45
C SER A 20 7.32 -4.25 -6.42
N ILE A 21 6.79 -3.19 -5.79
CA ILE A 21 7.52 -1.94 -5.55
C ILE A 21 7.30 -1.49 -4.11
N ALA A 22 8.32 -0.87 -3.55
CA ALA A 22 8.26 -0.16 -2.26
C ALA A 22 9.14 1.09 -2.35
N SER A 23 8.90 2.07 -1.49
CA SER A 23 9.77 3.25 -1.43
C SER A 23 9.92 3.75 -0.01
N TYR A 24 11.02 4.41 0.25
CA TYR A 24 11.29 5.16 1.47
C TYR A 24 12.23 6.31 1.13
N GLU A 25 12.00 7.49 1.70
CA GLU A 25 12.78 8.69 1.35
C GLU A 25 12.89 8.87 -0.17
N ASP A 26 14.10 9.08 -0.69
CA ASP A 26 14.40 9.18 -2.12
C ASP A 26 14.85 7.83 -2.73
N VAL A 27 14.52 6.71 -2.09
CA VAL A 27 14.85 5.35 -2.56
C VAL A 27 13.61 4.65 -3.09
N LEU A 28 13.73 4.13 -4.31
CA LEU A 28 12.77 3.23 -4.94
C LEU A 28 13.33 1.81 -4.93
N LEU A 29 12.59 0.89 -4.32
CA LEU A 29 12.86 -0.54 -4.32
C LEU A 29 11.97 -1.24 -5.35
N VAL A 30 12.59 -2.00 -6.24
CA VAL A 30 11.88 -2.77 -7.27
C VAL A 30 12.19 -4.25 -7.09
N GLY A 31 11.16 -5.00 -6.69
CA GLY A 31 11.18 -6.46 -6.64
C GLY A 31 10.78 -7.04 -7.99
N THR A 32 11.58 -7.96 -8.52
CA THR A 32 11.33 -8.54 -9.84
C THR A 32 10.80 -9.97 -9.78
N LYS A 33 10.20 -10.41 -10.88
CA LYS A 33 9.75 -11.80 -11.10
C LYS A 33 10.91 -12.79 -11.08
N GLN A 34 12.12 -12.35 -11.45
CA GLN A 34 13.33 -13.16 -11.40
C GLN A 34 13.90 -13.32 -9.97
N GLY A 35 13.37 -12.59 -8.98
CA GLY A 35 13.88 -12.60 -7.62
C GLY A 35 15.00 -11.60 -7.35
N HIS A 36 15.20 -10.64 -8.26
CA HIS A 36 16.19 -9.58 -8.05
C HIS A 36 15.56 -8.41 -7.31
N LEU A 37 16.28 -7.85 -6.33
CA LEU A 37 15.94 -6.56 -5.74
C LEU A 37 16.82 -5.47 -6.39
N LEU A 38 16.20 -4.51 -7.06
CA LEU A 38 16.87 -3.32 -7.58
C LEU A 38 16.61 -2.14 -6.65
N VAL A 39 17.64 -1.36 -6.37
CA VAL A 39 17.61 -0.21 -5.47
C VAL A 39 18.01 1.02 -6.27
N TYR A 40 17.07 1.93 -6.47
CA TYR A 40 17.29 3.17 -7.21
C TYR A 40 17.24 4.37 -6.25
N SER A 41 18.15 5.32 -6.43
CA SER A 41 18.00 6.66 -5.87
C SER A 41 17.25 7.54 -6.88
N VAL A 42 16.27 8.31 -6.41
CA VAL A 42 15.40 9.17 -7.23
C VAL A 42 15.34 10.56 -6.60
N LYS A 43 16.29 11.42 -6.97
CA LYS A 43 16.44 12.77 -6.40
C LYS A 43 15.83 13.82 -7.32
N SER A 44 15.14 14.82 -6.76
CA SER A 44 14.65 15.96 -7.55
C SER A 44 15.81 16.87 -7.95
N THR A 45 15.86 17.30 -9.21
CA THR A 45 16.89 18.23 -9.71
C THR A 45 16.46 19.71 -9.60
N GLY A 46 15.52 20.04 -8.71
CA GLY A 46 14.98 21.39 -8.53
C GLY A 46 13.83 21.77 -9.47
N SER A 47 13.45 20.89 -10.40
CA SER A 47 12.18 20.98 -11.14
C SER A 47 11.18 19.94 -10.62
N GLU A 48 9.88 20.26 -10.69
CA GLU A 48 8.82 19.39 -10.15
C GLU A 48 8.76 18.00 -10.84
N THR A 49 9.20 17.88 -12.09
CA THR A 49 9.07 16.63 -12.88
C THR A 49 10.34 16.06 -13.51
N ARG A 50 11.52 16.61 -13.21
CA ARG A 50 12.79 15.98 -13.57
C ARG A 50 13.48 15.44 -12.34
N PHE A 51 13.91 14.19 -12.46
CA PHE A 51 14.55 13.43 -11.42
C PHE A 51 15.88 12.89 -11.92
N ASP A 52 16.90 12.98 -11.08
CA ASP A 52 18.13 12.23 -11.25
C ASP A 52 17.91 10.83 -10.70
N VAL A 53 18.05 9.83 -11.57
CA VAL A 53 17.71 8.43 -11.29
C VAL A 53 18.97 7.59 -11.47
N SER A 54 19.47 7.02 -10.39
CA SER A 54 20.65 6.16 -10.39
C SER A 54 20.34 4.78 -9.80
N LEU A 55 20.84 3.72 -10.45
CA LEU A 55 20.79 2.37 -9.89
C LEU A 55 21.94 2.22 -8.89
N GLU A 56 21.62 2.24 -7.60
CA GLU A 56 22.60 2.13 -6.52
C GLU A 56 23.00 0.68 -6.25
N ARG A 57 22.03 -0.26 -6.30
CA ARG A 57 22.31 -1.69 -6.08
C ARG A 57 21.44 -2.59 -6.94
N SER A 58 22.03 -3.72 -7.37
CA SER A 58 21.33 -4.81 -8.05
C SER A 58 21.61 -6.13 -7.32
N ASN A 59 20.72 -6.51 -6.40
CA ASN A 59 20.84 -7.73 -5.62
C ASN A 59 20.21 -8.90 -6.39
N LYS A 60 21.00 -9.51 -7.27
CA LYS A 60 20.55 -10.63 -8.13
C LYS A 60 20.27 -11.92 -7.36
N SER A 61 20.88 -12.11 -6.19
CA SER A 61 20.70 -13.26 -5.32
C SER A 61 19.74 -13.01 -4.16
N PHE A 62 18.91 -11.95 -4.23
CA PHE A 62 17.99 -11.59 -3.15
C PHE A 62 16.95 -12.67 -2.90
N SER A 63 16.32 -13.17 -3.96
CA SER A 63 15.46 -14.35 -3.92
C SER A 63 15.66 -15.21 -5.16
N ARG A 64 15.32 -16.50 -5.05
CA ARG A 64 15.29 -17.44 -6.19
C ARG A 64 13.92 -17.46 -6.89
N LYS A 65 12.93 -16.78 -6.30
CA LYS A 65 11.52 -16.76 -6.74
C LYS A 65 11.06 -15.30 -6.89
N PRO A 66 9.92 -15.06 -7.57
CA PRO A 66 9.34 -13.72 -7.64
C PRO A 66 9.21 -13.08 -6.26
N ILE A 67 9.56 -11.79 -6.16
CA ILE A 67 9.36 -10.99 -4.95
C ILE A 67 7.92 -10.45 -4.99
N GLN A 68 7.01 -11.16 -4.31
CA GLN A 68 5.56 -10.94 -4.40
C GLN A 68 5.10 -9.68 -3.65
N GLN A 69 5.72 -9.39 -2.50
CA GLN A 69 5.43 -8.18 -1.72
C GLN A 69 6.72 -7.63 -1.11
N LEU A 70 6.80 -6.31 -1.01
CA LEU A 70 7.86 -5.57 -0.35
C LEU A 70 7.25 -4.53 0.58
N SER A 71 7.85 -4.35 1.75
CA SER A 71 7.50 -3.28 2.67
C SER A 71 8.74 -2.77 3.38
N ALA A 72 9.08 -1.50 3.13
CA ALA A 72 10.17 -0.81 3.80
C ALA A 72 9.66 -0.18 5.10
N VAL A 73 10.39 -0.39 6.20
CA VAL A 73 10.07 0.20 7.51
C VAL A 73 11.33 0.92 8.04
N PRO A 74 11.57 2.18 7.61
CA PRO A 74 12.76 2.95 7.98
C PRO A 74 12.97 3.09 9.49
N GLU A 75 11.89 3.27 10.26
CA GLU A 75 11.91 3.42 11.72
C GLU A 75 12.47 2.18 12.44
N CYS A 76 12.37 1.01 11.79
CA CYS A 76 12.95 -0.24 12.25
C CYS A 76 14.22 -0.63 11.48
N SER A 77 14.63 0.17 10.50
CA SER A 77 15.74 -0.10 9.57
C SER A 77 15.66 -1.46 8.88
N VAL A 78 14.44 -1.89 8.52
CA VAL A 78 14.21 -3.19 7.87
C VAL A 78 13.40 -3.11 6.59
N LEU A 79 13.69 -4.06 5.69
CA LEU A 79 12.89 -4.40 4.52
C LEU A 79 12.27 -5.78 4.71
N ILE A 80 10.93 -5.85 4.70
CA ILE A 80 10.19 -7.10 4.77
C ILE A 80 9.81 -7.51 3.34
N SER A 81 10.08 -8.75 2.98
CA SER A 81 9.78 -9.30 1.67
C SER A 81 9.05 -10.63 1.77
N LEU A 82 8.07 -10.84 0.89
CA LEU A 82 7.45 -12.14 0.66
C LEU A 82 7.96 -12.71 -0.66
N SER A 83 8.65 -13.84 -0.60
CA SER A 83 9.06 -14.61 -1.77
C SER A 83 9.12 -16.09 -1.41
N ASP A 84 8.93 -16.98 -2.39
CA ASP A 84 8.83 -18.43 -2.15
C ASP A 84 7.83 -18.78 -1.03
N ASN A 85 6.72 -18.04 -0.98
CA ASN A 85 5.65 -18.16 0.00
C ASN A 85 6.16 -18.12 1.46
N THR A 86 7.23 -17.39 1.74
CA THR A 86 7.80 -17.23 3.08
C THR A 86 8.22 -15.78 3.30
N VAL A 87 7.97 -15.24 4.50
CA VAL A 87 8.37 -13.89 4.86
C VAL A 87 9.81 -13.87 5.35
N SER A 88 10.62 -13.00 4.76
CA SER A 88 12.01 -12.75 5.15
C SER A 88 12.24 -11.27 5.43
N VAL A 89 13.13 -10.97 6.37
CA VAL A 89 13.45 -9.61 6.80
C VAL A 89 14.91 -9.33 6.48
N HIS A 90 15.16 -8.16 5.91
CA HIS A 90 16.46 -7.72 5.45
C HIS A 90 16.80 -6.38 6.09
N ASP A 91 18.09 -6.08 6.17
CA ASP A 91 18.58 -4.77 6.59
C ASP A 91 18.27 -3.74 5.51
N LEU A 92 17.70 -2.58 5.87
CA LEU A 92 17.26 -1.60 4.86
C LEU A 92 18.44 -0.87 4.17
N THR A 93 19.65 -0.91 4.75
CA THR A 93 20.82 -0.20 4.23
C THR A 93 21.64 -1.08 3.29
N VAL A 94 21.95 -2.30 3.75
CA VAL A 94 22.80 -3.24 3.00
C VAL A 94 22.01 -4.34 2.29
N PHE A 95 20.73 -4.51 2.62
CA PHE A 95 19.82 -5.52 2.03
C PHE A 95 20.23 -6.98 2.27
N ASN A 96 21.09 -7.23 3.25
CA ASN A 96 21.39 -8.58 3.73
C ASN A 96 20.22 -9.12 4.56
N GLN A 97 19.95 -10.42 4.42
CA GLN A 97 18.91 -11.08 5.21
C GLN A 97 19.30 -11.10 6.69
N ILE A 98 18.39 -10.61 7.54
CA ILE A 98 18.50 -10.63 9.00
C ILE A 98 17.93 -11.94 9.53
N THR A 99 16.68 -12.23 9.16
CA THR A 99 15.93 -13.40 9.63
C THR A 99 14.96 -13.87 8.55
N CYS A 100 14.57 -15.14 8.62
CA CYS A 100 13.55 -15.75 7.79
C CYS A 100 12.51 -16.37 8.73
N VAL A 101 11.26 -15.90 8.65
CA VAL A 101 10.20 -16.28 9.60
C VAL A 101 9.62 -17.62 9.15
N LYS A 102 10.32 -18.73 9.44
CA LYS A 102 10.01 -20.08 8.93
C LYS A 102 8.56 -20.53 9.16
N LYS A 103 7.93 -20.08 10.25
CA LYS A 103 6.52 -20.39 10.56
C LYS A 103 5.55 -19.91 9.47
N THR A 104 5.94 -18.91 8.70
CA THR A 104 5.16 -18.32 7.59
C THR A 104 5.24 -19.11 6.28
N ALA A 105 5.87 -20.29 6.26
CA ALA A 105 5.95 -21.12 5.05
C ALA A 105 4.54 -21.46 4.51
N GLY A 106 4.30 -21.12 3.24
CA GLY A 106 2.98 -21.19 2.61
C GLY A 106 2.17 -19.88 2.74
N ALA A 107 2.81 -18.77 3.08
CA ALA A 107 2.20 -17.45 3.10
C ALA A 107 1.74 -17.02 1.70
N SER A 108 0.57 -16.38 1.64
CA SER A 108 0.02 -15.79 0.40
C SER A 108 0.11 -14.27 0.39
N LEU A 109 0.03 -13.62 1.56
CA LEU A 109 0.27 -12.20 1.72
C LEU A 109 0.59 -11.84 3.18
N PHE A 110 1.18 -10.68 3.40
CA PHE A 110 1.31 -10.06 4.71
C PHE A 110 0.79 -8.62 4.73
N ALA A 111 0.47 -8.14 5.92
CA ALA A 111 0.15 -6.75 6.21
C ALA A 111 0.91 -6.31 7.47
N ILE A 112 1.50 -5.12 7.43
CA ILE A 112 2.23 -4.53 8.56
C ILE A 112 1.44 -3.42 9.23
N ASP A 113 1.77 -3.16 10.48
CA ASP A 113 1.25 -2.03 11.25
C ASP A 113 2.36 -1.46 12.13
N LEU A 114 2.70 -0.19 11.91
CA LEU A 114 3.72 0.52 12.67
C LEU A 114 3.04 1.50 13.63
N GLN A 115 2.92 1.11 14.88
CA GLN A 115 2.35 1.96 15.92
C GLN A 115 3.41 2.92 16.44
N LYS A 116 3.00 4.18 16.67
CA LYS A 116 3.81 5.22 17.29
C LYS A 116 3.19 5.61 18.63
N GLU A 117 3.90 5.35 19.71
CA GLU A 117 3.51 5.75 21.07
C GLU A 117 4.45 6.86 21.55
N THR A 118 3.89 7.95 22.06
CA THR A 118 4.66 9.02 22.70
C THR A 118 4.41 8.95 24.21
N SER A 119 5.46 8.75 25.00
CA SER A 119 5.37 8.71 26.45
C SER A 119 5.06 10.10 27.03
N LEU A 120 4.69 10.14 28.32
CA LEU A 120 4.52 11.39 29.07
C LEU A 120 5.82 12.22 29.15
N THR A 121 6.98 11.57 29.03
CA THR A 121 8.30 12.22 28.98
C THR A 121 8.66 12.75 27.59
N GLY A 122 7.84 12.46 26.56
CA GLY A 122 8.09 12.83 25.17
C GLY A 122 8.87 11.78 24.37
N ASP A 123 9.22 10.65 24.98
CA ASP A 123 9.94 9.56 24.29
C ASP A 123 9.01 8.89 23.28
N VAL A 124 9.46 8.79 22.04
CA VAL A 124 8.73 8.14 20.96
C VAL A 124 9.18 6.69 20.84
N LYS A 125 8.25 5.76 20.96
CA LYS A 125 8.45 4.33 20.75
C LYS A 125 7.67 3.87 19.52
N HIS A 126 8.36 3.13 18.66
CA HIS A 126 7.74 2.47 17.51
C HIS A 126 7.56 0.98 17.79
N THR A 127 6.35 0.47 17.55
CA THR A 127 6.03 -0.96 17.67
C THR A 127 5.55 -1.47 16.31
N LEU A 128 6.35 -2.31 15.67
CA LEU A 128 6.00 -2.92 14.39
C LEU A 128 5.33 -4.28 14.62
N ARG A 129 4.09 -4.40 14.16
CA ARG A 129 3.30 -5.63 14.12
C ARG A 129 3.17 -6.12 12.68
N MET A 130 3.03 -7.44 12.50
CA MET A 130 2.84 -8.05 11.19
C MET A 130 1.79 -9.17 11.28
N CYS A 131 0.85 -9.16 10.36
CA CYS A 131 -0.09 -10.26 10.13
C CYS A 131 0.27 -10.95 8.83
N VAL A 132 0.38 -12.28 8.86
CA VAL A 132 0.69 -13.10 7.69
C VAL A 132 -0.43 -14.09 7.44
N ALA A 133 -0.99 -14.09 6.24
CA ALA A 133 -1.98 -15.06 5.81
C ALA A 133 -1.26 -16.33 5.33
N VAL A 134 -1.50 -17.45 6.02
CA VAL A 134 -0.96 -18.77 5.65
C VAL A 134 -2.15 -19.72 5.47
N ARG A 135 -2.53 -19.95 4.21
CA ARG A 135 -3.72 -20.75 3.86
C ARG A 135 -4.98 -20.17 4.51
N ARG A 136 -5.65 -20.92 5.41
CA ARG A 136 -6.86 -20.49 6.14
C ARG A 136 -6.55 -20.08 7.58
N LYS A 137 -5.37 -19.48 7.80
CA LYS A 137 -4.92 -18.99 9.11
C LYS A 137 -4.26 -17.62 8.99
N LEU A 138 -4.38 -16.83 10.04
CA LEU A 138 -3.60 -15.62 10.25
C LEU A 138 -2.58 -15.84 11.37
N GLN A 139 -1.33 -15.58 11.07
CA GLN A 139 -0.23 -15.63 12.01
C GLN A 139 0.20 -14.20 12.35
N LEU A 140 0.29 -13.90 13.64
CA LEU A 140 0.50 -12.54 14.13
C LEU A 140 1.84 -12.44 14.83
N PHE A 141 2.60 -11.41 14.50
CA PHE A 141 3.94 -11.21 14.98
C PHE A 141 4.16 -9.76 15.43
N TYR A 142 5.13 -9.57 16.31
CA TYR A 142 5.71 -8.26 16.63
C TYR A 142 7.22 -8.29 16.47
N TRP A 143 7.78 -7.18 16.02
CA TRP A 143 9.21 -7.02 15.81
C TRP A 143 9.92 -6.64 17.10
N LYS A 144 10.97 -7.37 17.46
CA LYS A 144 11.82 -7.06 18.61
C LYS A 144 13.21 -7.66 18.39
N ASN A 145 14.27 -6.99 18.84
CA ASN A 145 15.63 -7.55 18.85
C ASN A 145 16.07 -8.19 17.51
N ARG A 146 15.74 -7.55 16.38
CA ARG A 146 16.04 -8.04 15.02
C ARG A 146 15.36 -9.36 14.61
N ASP A 147 14.27 -9.75 15.27
CA ASP A 147 13.45 -10.90 14.88
C ASP A 147 11.94 -10.65 15.08
N PHE A 148 11.12 -11.50 14.44
CA PHE A 148 9.67 -11.51 14.63
C PHE A 148 9.27 -12.58 15.63
N TYR A 149 8.62 -12.17 16.71
CA TYR A 149 8.06 -13.06 17.72
C TYR A 149 6.55 -13.15 17.55
N GLU A 150 5.99 -14.31 17.88
CA GLU A 150 4.55 -14.50 17.85
C GLU A 150 3.86 -13.56 18.84
N LEU A 151 2.86 -12.82 18.36
CA LEU A 151 2.02 -11.96 19.18
C LEU A 151 0.97 -12.77 19.93
N GLN A 152 0.43 -13.81 19.28
CA GLN A 152 -0.55 -14.73 19.84
C GLN A 152 -0.66 -16.00 18.99
N ILE A 153 -1.55 -16.91 19.40
CA ILE A 153 -1.89 -18.12 18.65
C ILE A 153 -2.51 -17.80 17.29
N ASP A 154 -2.29 -18.70 16.31
CA ASP A 154 -2.83 -18.58 14.96
C ASP A 154 -4.37 -18.44 14.99
N LEU A 155 -4.89 -17.40 14.33
CA LEU A 155 -6.33 -17.20 14.16
C LEU A 155 -6.82 -18.01 12.94
N SER A 156 -7.83 -18.85 13.13
CA SER A 156 -8.45 -19.57 12.01
C SER A 156 -9.46 -18.69 11.29
N VAL A 157 -9.48 -18.75 9.96
CA VAL A 157 -10.36 -17.92 9.12
C VAL A 157 -11.24 -18.77 8.20
N PRO A 158 -12.42 -18.27 7.80
CA PRO A 158 -13.41 -19.05 7.05
C PRO A 158 -12.93 -19.45 5.65
N ASP A 159 -12.08 -18.67 4.98
CA ASP A 159 -11.52 -18.97 3.66
C ASP A 159 -10.06 -18.48 3.56
N ILE A 160 -9.43 -18.62 2.40
CA ILE A 160 -8.07 -18.15 2.13
C ILE A 160 -8.08 -16.62 1.96
N PRO A 161 -7.40 -15.86 2.83
CA PRO A 161 -7.27 -14.41 2.67
C PRO A 161 -6.66 -14.04 1.32
N LYS A 162 -7.23 -13.03 0.68
CA LYS A 162 -6.75 -12.47 -0.59
C LYS A 162 -6.35 -10.99 -0.49
N ALA A 163 -6.92 -10.27 0.47
CA ALA A 163 -6.53 -8.91 0.82
C ALA A 163 -6.62 -8.72 2.32
N MET A 164 -5.72 -7.92 2.90
CA MET A 164 -5.70 -7.64 4.34
C MET A 164 -5.15 -6.25 4.64
N ALA A 165 -5.71 -5.60 5.66
CA ALA A 165 -5.11 -4.42 6.27
C ALA A 165 -5.44 -4.34 7.76
N TRP A 166 -4.54 -3.74 8.52
CA TRP A 166 -4.75 -3.42 9.92
C TRP A 166 -5.68 -2.20 10.07
N CYS A 167 -6.54 -2.25 11.07
CA CYS A 167 -7.42 -1.16 11.49
C CYS A 167 -7.50 -1.18 13.02
N LYS A 168 -6.68 -0.35 13.68
CA LYS A 168 -6.40 -0.38 15.11
C LYS A 168 -6.05 -1.79 15.61
N ASP A 169 -6.90 -2.37 16.45
CA ASP A 169 -6.73 -3.69 17.09
C ASP A 169 -7.56 -4.76 16.38
N SER A 170 -7.88 -4.52 15.11
CA SER A 170 -8.55 -5.45 14.23
C SER A 170 -7.84 -5.55 12.88
N ILE A 171 -8.06 -6.66 12.20
CA ILE A 171 -7.55 -6.90 10.85
C ILE A 171 -8.77 -7.08 9.96
N CYS A 172 -8.88 -6.22 8.95
CA CYS A 172 -9.86 -6.45 7.91
C CYS A 172 -9.26 -7.44 6.91
N VAL A 173 -10.04 -8.47 6.59
CA VAL A 173 -9.67 -9.55 5.68
C VAL A 173 -10.72 -9.64 4.59
N GLY A 174 -10.28 -9.58 3.34
CA GLY A 174 -11.09 -9.92 2.18
C GLY A 174 -10.83 -11.34 1.73
N PHE A 175 -11.90 -12.13 1.62
CA PHE A 175 -11.90 -13.45 1.01
C PHE A 175 -12.46 -13.38 -0.41
N LYS A 176 -12.72 -14.53 -1.04
CA LYS A 176 -13.26 -14.56 -2.39
C LYS A 176 -14.69 -13.98 -2.51
N ARG A 177 -15.49 -14.05 -1.44
CA ARG A 177 -16.92 -13.71 -1.48
C ARG A 177 -17.31 -12.59 -0.52
N ASP A 178 -16.56 -12.40 0.54
CA ASP A 178 -16.96 -11.63 1.71
C ASP A 178 -15.75 -10.95 2.37
N TYR A 179 -16.03 -9.84 3.04
CA TYR A 179 -15.09 -9.19 3.95
C TYR A 179 -15.44 -9.50 5.39
N PHE A 180 -14.41 -9.65 6.21
CA PHE A 180 -14.53 -9.79 7.65
C PHE A 180 -13.62 -8.78 8.35
N LEU A 181 -14.03 -8.36 9.54
CA LEU A 181 -13.19 -7.67 10.49
C LEU A 181 -12.92 -8.62 11.66
N ILE A 182 -11.64 -8.86 11.94
CA ILE A 182 -11.21 -9.84 12.93
C ILE A 182 -10.53 -9.09 14.07
N LYS A 183 -11.08 -9.19 15.29
CA LYS A 183 -10.43 -8.61 16.46
C LYS A 183 -9.16 -9.38 16.79
N VAL A 184 -8.07 -8.67 17.02
CA VAL A 184 -6.77 -9.29 17.29
C VAL A 184 -6.85 -10.07 18.61
N GLU A 185 -7.20 -9.43 19.71
CA GLU A 185 -7.14 -10.07 21.04
C GLU A 185 -8.07 -11.28 21.21
N SER A 186 -9.32 -11.19 20.74
CA SER A 186 -10.31 -12.26 20.93
C SER A 186 -10.38 -13.25 19.77
N GLY A 187 -9.91 -12.88 18.58
CA GLY A 187 -10.15 -13.62 17.35
C GLY A 187 -11.60 -13.53 16.85
N ASP A 188 -12.45 -12.68 17.45
CA ASP A 188 -13.85 -12.54 17.06
C ASP A 188 -13.97 -12.09 15.61
N LEU A 189 -14.80 -12.81 14.85
CA LEU A 189 -15.10 -12.53 13.46
C LEU A 189 -16.38 -11.72 13.36
N LYS A 190 -16.29 -10.52 12.77
CA LYS A 190 -17.45 -9.75 12.31
C LYS A 190 -17.51 -9.80 10.80
N GLU A 191 -18.54 -10.45 10.26
CA GLU A 191 -18.83 -10.38 8.82
C GLU A 191 -19.24 -8.94 8.44
N LEU A 192 -18.78 -8.48 7.29
CA LEU A 192 -19.08 -7.15 6.75
C LEU A 192 -20.07 -7.27 5.59
N PHE A 193 -19.59 -7.21 4.35
CA PHE A 193 -20.41 -7.30 3.16
C PHE A 193 -19.68 -8.06 2.04
N PRO A 194 -20.38 -8.49 0.97
CA PRO A 194 -19.77 -9.26 -0.11
C PRO A 194 -18.80 -8.46 -0.99
N THR A 195 -17.78 -9.14 -1.55
CA THR A 195 -16.74 -8.54 -2.40
C THR A 195 -17.21 -8.13 -3.81
N GLY A 196 -18.42 -8.51 -4.20
CA GLY A 196 -18.95 -8.29 -5.55
C GLY A 196 -18.65 -9.45 -6.52
N ALA A 197 -18.96 -9.23 -7.80
CA ALA A 197 -18.89 -10.24 -8.85
C ALA A 197 -17.45 -10.64 -9.24
N ARG A 198 -16.49 -9.72 -9.10
CA ARG A 198 -15.08 -9.96 -9.50
C ARG A 198 -14.34 -10.95 -8.59
N MET A 199 -14.81 -11.18 -7.36
CA MET A 199 -14.24 -12.15 -6.41
C MET A 199 -12.73 -11.98 -6.12
N GLU A 200 -12.23 -10.76 -6.32
CA GLU A 200 -10.89 -10.28 -5.98
C GLU A 200 -11.06 -9.11 -5.00
N PRO A 201 -10.95 -9.34 -3.68
CA PRO A 201 -11.11 -8.29 -2.71
C PRO A 201 -9.94 -7.31 -2.76
N LEU A 202 -10.21 -6.06 -2.38
CA LEU A 202 -9.20 -5.04 -2.17
C LEU A 202 -9.51 -4.27 -0.89
N VAL A 203 -8.48 -4.11 -0.06
CA VAL A 203 -8.52 -3.41 1.22
C VAL A 203 -7.41 -2.36 1.22
N THR A 204 -7.76 -1.09 1.39
CA THR A 204 -6.80 0.01 1.46
C THR A 204 -6.92 0.74 2.79
N LYS A 205 -5.80 0.90 3.51
CA LYS A 205 -5.75 1.68 4.76
C LYS A 205 -5.84 3.17 4.43
N LEU A 206 -6.78 3.89 5.07
CA LEU A 206 -6.93 5.34 4.90
C LEU A 206 -6.29 6.10 6.07
N SER A 207 -6.57 5.62 7.28
CA SER A 207 -6.02 6.08 8.55
C SER A 207 -5.91 4.86 9.49
N GLU A 208 -5.46 5.08 10.72
CA GLU A 208 -5.39 4.01 11.72
C GLU A 208 -6.74 3.35 12.00
N ASP A 209 -7.84 4.08 11.82
CA ASP A 209 -9.20 3.68 12.18
C ASP A 209 -10.18 3.62 11.00
N ARG A 210 -9.70 3.80 9.76
CA ARG A 210 -10.55 3.79 8.57
C ARG A 210 -9.92 3.03 7.42
N LEU A 211 -10.77 2.26 6.74
CA LEU A 211 -10.41 1.49 5.56
C LEU A 211 -11.34 1.81 4.40
N ALA A 212 -10.83 1.66 3.18
CA ALA A 212 -11.63 1.56 1.97
C ALA A 212 -11.66 0.09 1.51
N LEU A 213 -12.87 -0.44 1.34
CA LEU A 213 -13.14 -1.81 0.91
C LEU A 213 -13.81 -1.78 -0.46
N GLN A 214 -13.24 -2.49 -1.42
CA GLN A 214 -13.78 -2.50 -2.78
C GLN A 214 -14.93 -3.50 -2.93
N ARG A 215 -15.97 -3.09 -3.67
CA ARG A 215 -17.04 -3.94 -4.16
C ARG A 215 -17.32 -3.56 -5.61
N ASP A 216 -16.86 -4.40 -6.52
CA ASP A 216 -16.89 -4.12 -7.97
C ASP A 216 -16.21 -2.78 -8.28
N ASP A 217 -16.87 -1.86 -8.97
CA ASP A 217 -16.41 -0.50 -9.30
C ASP A 217 -16.67 0.52 -8.18
N MET A 218 -17.11 0.09 -6.99
CA MET A 218 -17.39 0.95 -5.85
C MET A 218 -16.40 0.69 -4.70
N SER A 219 -16.11 1.72 -3.91
CA SER A 219 -15.43 1.59 -2.62
C SER A 219 -16.32 2.04 -1.47
N VAL A 220 -16.45 1.19 -0.47
CA VAL A 220 -17.16 1.45 0.79
C VAL A 220 -16.14 1.78 1.86
N PHE A 221 -16.36 2.88 2.58
CA PHE A 221 -15.47 3.32 3.65
C PHE A 221 -16.01 2.84 4.99
N ILE A 222 -15.18 2.17 5.79
CA ILE A 222 -15.57 1.65 7.11
C ILE A 222 -14.66 2.20 8.20
N ASN A 223 -15.19 2.28 9.43
CA ASN A 223 -14.42 2.59 10.63
C ASN A 223 -13.82 1.32 11.26
N SER A 224 -13.14 1.47 12.40
CA SER A 224 -12.54 0.36 13.18
C SER A 224 -13.53 -0.61 13.79
N GLU A 225 -14.83 -0.31 13.75
CA GLU A 225 -15.89 -1.22 14.18
C GLU A 225 -16.52 -1.96 13.00
N GLY A 226 -16.11 -1.67 11.76
CA GLY A 226 -16.71 -2.22 10.54
C GLY A 226 -17.99 -1.51 10.10
N ASN A 227 -18.31 -0.34 10.67
CA ASN A 227 -19.48 0.43 10.32
C ASN A 227 -19.16 1.40 9.17
N PRO A 228 -20.05 1.56 8.17
CA PRO A 228 -19.84 2.51 7.08
C PRO A 228 -19.68 3.96 7.58
N VAL A 229 -18.66 4.65 7.09
CA VAL A 229 -18.37 6.06 7.43
C VAL A 229 -19.19 7.02 6.57
N LEU A 230 -19.48 6.64 5.33
CA LEU A 230 -20.26 7.43 4.39
C LEU A 230 -21.57 6.73 4.05
N LYS A 231 -22.63 7.51 3.81
CA LYS A 231 -23.94 7.00 3.36
C LYS A 231 -23.86 6.30 2.01
N TYR A 232 -22.99 6.78 1.12
CA TYR A 232 -22.78 6.25 -0.22
C TYR A 232 -21.29 5.97 -0.45
N GLY A 233 -20.99 4.89 -1.16
CA GLY A 233 -19.64 4.57 -1.60
C GLY A 233 -19.11 5.54 -2.66
N LEU A 234 -17.82 5.42 -2.95
CA LEU A 234 -17.15 6.09 -4.06
C LEU A 234 -17.21 5.20 -5.29
N ASN A 235 -17.85 5.64 -6.37
CA ASN A 235 -17.86 4.92 -7.64
C ASN A 235 -16.66 5.33 -8.49
N TRP A 236 -15.97 4.36 -9.06
CA TRP A 236 -14.86 4.51 -9.99
C TRP A 236 -15.35 4.39 -11.43
N SER A 237 -14.57 4.87 -12.40
CA SER A 237 -14.94 4.74 -13.81
C SER A 237 -14.74 3.32 -14.38
N ASP A 238 -13.96 2.49 -13.71
CA ASP A 238 -13.74 1.07 -13.99
C ASP A 238 -13.34 0.39 -12.66
N ILE A 239 -13.10 -0.91 -12.65
CA ILE A 239 -12.80 -1.68 -11.44
C ILE A 239 -11.32 -1.51 -11.03
N PRO A 240 -11.00 -0.88 -9.87
CA PRO A 240 -9.64 -0.78 -9.36
C PRO A 240 -8.94 -2.13 -9.26
N ALA A 241 -7.66 -2.17 -9.65
CA ALA A 241 -6.77 -3.29 -9.41
C ALA A 241 -6.03 -3.16 -8.06
N ILE A 242 -5.67 -1.93 -7.70
CA ILE A 242 -5.06 -1.57 -6.42
C ILE A 242 -5.38 -0.09 -6.15
N MET A 243 -5.48 0.27 -4.87
CA MET A 243 -5.76 1.65 -4.44
C MET A 243 -4.79 2.05 -3.33
N GLU A 244 -4.42 3.32 -3.33
CA GLU A 244 -3.52 3.94 -2.34
C GLU A 244 -4.11 5.26 -1.85
N HIS A 245 -3.95 5.54 -0.55
CA HIS A 245 -4.42 6.79 0.04
C HIS A 245 -3.26 7.77 0.23
N HIS A 246 -3.31 8.87 -0.52
CA HIS A 246 -2.39 10.00 -0.38
C HIS A 246 -3.22 11.25 -0.08
N PRO A 247 -3.53 11.50 1.21
CA PRO A 247 -4.43 12.57 1.63
C PRO A 247 -4.12 13.90 0.95
N PRO A 248 -5.14 14.63 0.48
CA PRO A 248 -6.59 14.36 0.65
C PRO A 248 -7.18 13.42 -0.41
N TYR A 249 -6.33 12.83 -1.27
CA TYR A 249 -6.75 12.02 -2.41
C TYR A 249 -6.67 10.52 -2.16
N ILE A 250 -7.57 9.80 -2.82
CA ILE A 250 -7.47 8.36 -3.04
C ILE A 250 -7.16 8.12 -4.51
N LEU A 251 -6.17 7.27 -4.77
CA LEU A 251 -5.69 6.93 -6.09
C LEU A 251 -6.04 5.48 -6.38
N ALA A 252 -6.64 5.21 -7.53
CA ALA A 252 -6.92 3.87 -8.02
C ALA A 252 -6.15 3.60 -9.31
N VAL A 253 -5.46 2.46 -9.36
CA VAL A 253 -4.89 1.94 -10.59
C VAL A 253 -5.98 1.17 -11.33
N LEU A 254 -6.38 1.69 -12.48
CA LEU A 254 -7.34 1.08 -13.42
C LEU A 254 -6.59 0.49 -14.63
N PRO A 255 -7.23 -0.36 -15.46
CA PRO A 255 -6.53 -1.09 -16.52
C PRO A 255 -5.72 -0.24 -17.51
N LYS A 256 -6.12 1.03 -17.72
CA LYS A 256 -5.51 1.95 -18.70
C LYS A 256 -4.93 3.23 -18.10
N TYR A 257 -5.35 3.63 -16.91
CA TYR A 257 -5.01 4.92 -16.32
C TYR A 257 -5.05 4.83 -14.80
N ILE A 258 -4.53 5.84 -14.14
CA ILE A 258 -4.77 6.10 -12.73
C ILE A 258 -5.93 7.06 -12.63
N GLU A 259 -6.86 6.78 -11.72
CA GLU A 259 -7.94 7.69 -11.37
C GLU A 259 -7.72 8.26 -9.97
N ILE A 260 -7.80 9.58 -9.85
CA ILE A 260 -7.60 10.32 -8.61
C ILE A 260 -8.93 10.96 -8.22
N ARG A 261 -9.36 10.68 -6.99
CA ARG A 261 -10.62 11.22 -6.44
C ARG A 261 -10.43 11.76 -5.03
N THR A 262 -11.35 12.63 -4.60
CA THR A 262 -11.54 12.94 -3.18
C THR A 262 -12.48 11.91 -2.55
N ILE A 263 -12.33 11.64 -1.24
CA ILE A 263 -13.24 10.73 -0.51
C ILE A 263 -14.58 11.44 -0.21
N SER A 264 -14.52 12.74 0.10
CA SER A 264 -15.67 13.62 0.26
C SER A 264 -15.28 14.96 -0.36
N PRO A 265 -15.99 15.48 -1.37
CA PRO A 265 -17.34 15.11 -1.83
C PRO A 265 -17.44 14.00 -2.90
N ARG A 266 -16.44 13.09 -3.02
CA ARG A 266 -16.41 11.98 -4.02
C ARG A 266 -16.17 12.44 -5.47
N THR A 267 -15.45 13.55 -5.64
CA THR A 267 -15.26 14.16 -6.95
C THR A 267 -14.09 13.53 -7.71
N LEU A 268 -14.28 13.33 -9.02
CA LEU A 268 -13.21 13.00 -9.94
C LEU A 268 -12.28 14.21 -10.12
N ILE A 269 -11.02 14.06 -9.72
CA ILE A 269 -10.04 15.13 -9.79
C ILE A 269 -9.23 15.06 -11.07
N GLN A 270 -8.70 13.88 -11.39
CA GLN A 270 -7.79 13.73 -12.53
C GLN A 270 -7.77 12.26 -12.98
N GLN A 271 -7.57 12.05 -14.28
CA GLN A 271 -7.23 10.75 -14.85
C GLN A 271 -5.89 10.88 -15.57
N ILE A 272 -4.96 9.96 -15.28
CA ILE A 272 -3.62 9.98 -15.84
C ILE A 272 -3.40 8.69 -16.62
N GLU A 273 -3.31 8.80 -17.94
CA GLU A 273 -3.01 7.66 -18.80
C GLU A 273 -1.58 7.18 -18.58
N LEU A 274 -1.43 5.89 -18.30
CA LEU A 274 -0.13 5.23 -18.14
C LEU A 274 -0.11 3.92 -18.91
N ASN A 275 1.07 3.44 -19.27
CA ASN A 275 1.19 2.20 -20.02
C ASN A 275 0.96 0.98 -19.12
N LYS A 276 -0.28 0.48 -19.07
CA LYS A 276 -0.70 -0.73 -18.35
C LYS A 276 -0.27 -0.73 -16.87
N PRO A 277 -0.65 0.30 -16.08
CA PRO A 277 -0.28 0.38 -14.68
C PRO A 277 -0.86 -0.81 -13.90
N LYS A 278 -0.11 -1.30 -12.91
CA LYS A 278 -0.48 -2.49 -12.12
C LYS A 278 -0.21 -2.33 -10.64
N PHE A 279 0.89 -1.67 -10.28
CA PHE A 279 1.33 -1.52 -8.90
C PHE A 279 1.33 -0.05 -8.53
N ILE A 280 1.04 0.24 -7.27
CA ILE A 280 1.21 1.55 -6.67
C ILE A 280 1.85 1.35 -5.30
N CYS A 281 2.74 2.26 -4.91
CA CYS A 281 3.20 2.33 -3.54
C CYS A 281 3.37 3.79 -3.12
N LYS A 282 3.28 4.01 -1.82
CA LYS A 282 3.48 5.29 -1.18
C LYS A 282 4.54 5.15 -0.09
N GLY A 283 5.58 5.95 -0.19
CA GLY A 283 6.54 6.25 0.88
C GLY A 283 6.56 7.75 1.10
N SER A 284 7.73 8.36 1.01
CA SER A 284 7.86 9.82 0.91
C SER A 284 7.31 10.36 -0.42
N HIS A 285 7.27 9.51 -1.45
CA HIS A 285 6.73 9.82 -2.77
C HIS A 285 5.76 8.73 -3.22
N VAL A 286 4.92 9.04 -4.21
CA VAL A 286 3.99 8.08 -4.80
C VAL A 286 4.57 7.56 -6.12
N TYR A 287 4.71 6.24 -6.22
CA TYR A 287 5.18 5.57 -7.44
C TYR A 287 4.10 4.65 -7.98
N VAL A 288 3.99 4.59 -9.31
CA VAL A 288 3.14 3.64 -10.03
C VAL A 288 4.01 2.87 -11.00
N ALA A 289 3.79 1.57 -11.10
CA ALA A 289 4.55 0.73 -12.01
C ALA A 289 3.64 -0.15 -12.86
N SER A 290 4.09 -0.40 -14.08
CA SER A 290 3.64 -1.52 -14.91
C SER A 290 4.60 -2.70 -14.73
N SER A 291 4.59 -3.66 -15.65
CA SER A 291 5.55 -4.76 -15.63
C SER A 291 6.98 -4.34 -15.98
N ASN A 292 7.21 -3.18 -16.60
CA ASN A 292 8.53 -2.74 -17.05
C ASN A 292 8.74 -1.22 -17.11
N TYR A 293 7.77 -0.44 -16.62
CA TYR A 293 7.89 1.00 -16.47
C TYR A 293 7.58 1.38 -15.02
N VAL A 294 8.20 2.45 -14.54
CA VAL A 294 7.87 3.08 -13.27
C VAL A 294 7.74 4.58 -13.50
N TRP A 295 6.68 5.15 -12.96
CA TRP A 295 6.43 6.59 -12.90
C TRP A 295 6.39 7.04 -11.45
N ARG A 296 6.85 8.26 -11.21
CA ARG A 296 6.60 8.99 -9.96
C ARG A 296 5.47 9.96 -10.23
N LEU A 297 4.46 9.98 -9.38
CA LEU A 297 3.43 11.00 -9.41
C LEU A 297 3.90 12.19 -8.57
N ALA A 298 4.37 13.24 -9.22
CA ALA A 298 4.79 14.46 -8.55
C ALA A 298 3.54 15.26 -8.15
N PRO A 299 3.28 15.48 -6.84
CA PRO A 299 2.14 16.26 -6.42
C PRO A 299 2.31 17.72 -6.84
N ILE A 300 1.28 18.29 -7.46
CA ILE A 300 1.26 19.72 -7.77
C ILE A 300 1.06 20.49 -6.46
N PRO A 301 1.77 21.60 -6.21
CA PRO A 301 1.59 22.37 -4.98
C PRO A 301 0.14 22.73 -4.70
N ILE A 302 -0.34 22.47 -3.48
CA ILE A 302 -1.74 22.70 -3.07
C ILE A 302 -2.20 24.13 -3.38
N THR A 303 -1.31 25.12 -3.21
CA THR A 303 -1.60 26.53 -3.54
C THR A 303 -1.94 26.74 -5.02
N ARG A 304 -1.27 26.04 -5.94
CA ARG A 304 -1.60 26.07 -7.37
C ARG A 304 -2.94 25.37 -7.63
N GLN A 305 -3.19 24.24 -6.97
CA GLN A 305 -4.45 23.51 -7.10
C GLN A 305 -5.64 24.36 -6.63
N ILE A 306 -5.52 25.02 -5.47
CA ILE A 306 -6.53 25.96 -4.96
C ILE A 306 -6.76 27.10 -5.95
N GLY A 307 -5.69 27.68 -6.51
CA GLY A 307 -5.81 28.72 -7.54
C GLY A 307 -6.60 28.27 -8.77
N GLN A 308 -6.37 27.05 -9.25
CA GLN A 308 -7.13 26.45 -10.36
C GLN A 308 -8.60 26.25 -9.99
N LEU A 309 -8.88 25.74 -8.79
CA LEU A 309 -10.24 25.51 -8.30
C LEU A 309 -11.04 26.81 -8.13
N LEU A 310 -10.41 27.85 -7.58
CA LEU A 310 -11.03 29.17 -7.43
C LEU A 310 -11.37 29.79 -8.80
N ALA A 311 -10.48 29.67 -9.79
CA ALA A 311 -10.76 30.12 -11.15
C ALA A 311 -11.94 29.36 -11.79
N GLN A 312 -12.13 28.09 -11.43
CA GLN A 312 -13.24 27.24 -11.86
C GLN A 312 -14.51 27.40 -11.01
N LYS A 313 -14.50 28.24 -9.96
CA LYS A 313 -15.59 28.42 -8.99
C LYS A 313 -15.94 27.16 -8.18
N GLU A 314 -15.00 26.25 -8.02
CA GLU A 314 -15.14 25.00 -7.26
C GLU A 314 -14.75 25.21 -5.78
N PHE A 315 -15.52 26.04 -5.07
CA PHE A 315 -15.15 26.50 -3.72
C PHE A 315 -15.15 25.39 -2.66
N GLU A 316 -16.07 24.43 -2.75
CA GLU A 316 -16.14 23.31 -1.79
C GLU A 316 -14.87 22.45 -1.88
N LEU A 317 -14.40 22.16 -3.10
CA LEU A 317 -13.14 21.44 -3.30
C LEU A 317 -11.95 22.26 -2.84
N ALA A 318 -11.93 23.58 -3.08
CA ALA A 318 -10.86 24.45 -2.59
C ALA A 318 -10.75 24.40 -1.06
N LEU A 319 -11.88 24.36 -0.35
CA LEU A 319 -11.94 24.23 1.11
C LEU A 319 -11.44 22.86 1.61
N VAL A 320 -11.63 21.79 0.84
CA VAL A 320 -11.10 20.46 1.20
C VAL A 320 -9.57 20.40 1.09
N LEU A 321 -8.97 21.24 0.24
CA LEU A 321 -7.51 21.31 0.05
C LEU A 321 -6.82 22.34 0.94
N ALA A 322 -7.55 23.33 1.45
CA ALA A 322 -7.04 24.41 2.30
C ALA A 322 -6.79 23.93 3.74
#